data_AF-A0A9W9AGQ8-F1
#
_entry.id   AF-A0A9W9AGQ8-F1
#
_cell.length_a   1.000
_cell.length_b   1.000
_cell.length_c   1.000
_cell.angle_alpha   90.00
_cell.angle_beta   90.00
_cell.angle_gamma   90.00
#
_symmetry.space_group_name_H-M   'P 1'
#
loop_
_entity.id
_entity.type
_entity.pdbx_description
1 polymer ?
#
loop_
_entity_poly.entity_id
_entity_poly.type
_entity_poly.pdbx_seq_one_letter_code
_entity_poly.pdbx_strand_id
1 'polypeptide(L)'
;MNSVLFANYEFNSSSLSSPSKVRSGQGDWTLNSSGSFTNNIPSTPSKGNGGTNDKSLLDSSLCANGSSFLSHPHSGPILGYDNVNTSNAWIPPSLNSPNFSRPLHKSNLGYLAFPTTGSPLASTSTSEETQISHPSPLLEEQNVKSHSPPANPLQEKHRARQEREEAERIRGEEDWVRSGGILRDSEGKRDFARTEKVREEIRLREWEKEVQERWDAYERRWSELQVKERRGDSEISFDDIPWPVHVVELADLTRGNVEAFLMDGLKVRGCIVTKKERVRTSFLRWHPDKMTALVSKVTEDDRKNVEDGISAVVRCLQAMNSKH
;
A
#
# COMPACT_ATOMS: atom_id res chain seq x y z
N MET A 1 21.66 -4.36 -2.62
CA MET A 1 20.30 -4.46 -2.03
C MET A 1 19.42 -3.51 -2.81
N ASN A 2 18.45 -4.05 -3.53
CA ASN A 2 17.63 -3.30 -4.48
C ASN A 2 16.77 -2.29 -3.73
N SER A 3 17.27 -1.05 -3.65
CA SER A 3 16.45 0.14 -3.47
C SER A 3 15.64 0.27 -4.76
N VAL A 4 14.53 -0.47 -4.85
CA VAL A 4 13.53 -0.23 -5.88
C VAL A 4 12.95 1.12 -5.54
N LEU A 5 13.47 2.15 -6.20
CA LEU A 5 12.86 3.46 -6.29
C LEU A 5 11.48 3.24 -6.90
N PHE A 6 10.47 3.01 -6.06
CA PHE A 6 9.12 3.32 -6.45
C PHE A 6 9.13 4.82 -6.71
N ALA A 7 8.99 5.19 -7.98
CA ALA A 7 8.73 6.55 -8.36
C ALA A 7 7.58 7.03 -7.47
N ASN A 8 7.87 8.06 -6.65
CA ASN A 8 6.85 8.80 -5.94
C ASN A 8 5.82 9.22 -6.97
N TYR A 9 4.68 8.54 -6.99
CA TYR A 9 3.51 9.08 -7.63
C TYR A 9 3.12 10.25 -6.72
N GLU A 10 3.60 11.44 -7.07
CA GLU A 10 3.16 12.69 -6.46
C GLU A 10 1.66 12.82 -6.75
N PHE A 11 0.85 12.18 -5.92
CA PHE A 11 -0.54 12.57 -5.79
C PHE A 11 -0.49 13.99 -5.24
N ASN A 12 -0.76 14.92 -6.14
CA ASN A 12 -0.76 16.35 -5.92
C ASN A 12 -1.82 16.68 -4.86
N SER A 13 -1.43 16.49 -3.59
CA SER A 13 -2.19 16.85 -2.41
C SER A 13 -2.14 18.36 -2.33
N SER A 14 -2.99 19.00 -3.14
CA SER A 14 -3.20 20.43 -3.13
C SER A 14 -3.47 20.84 -1.69
N SER A 15 -2.55 21.67 -1.18
CA SER A 15 -2.56 22.21 0.17
C SER A 15 -3.96 22.69 0.55
N LEU A 16 -4.56 22.06 1.56
CA LEU A 16 -5.59 22.70 2.36
C LEU A 16 -4.93 23.85 3.11
N SER A 17 -4.91 25.01 2.46
CA SER A 17 -4.62 26.30 3.09
C SER A 17 -5.63 26.46 4.22
N SER A 18 -5.12 26.40 5.46
CA SER A 18 -5.88 26.70 6.65
C SER A 18 -6.36 28.15 6.59
N PRO A 19 -7.64 28.45 6.83
CA PRO A 19 -8.10 29.82 6.91
C PRO A 19 -7.44 30.51 8.11
N SER A 20 -6.65 31.54 7.80
CA SER A 20 -6.02 32.44 8.76
C SER A 20 -7.06 33.05 9.72
N LYS A 21 -6.81 32.83 11.01
CA LYS A 21 -7.58 33.32 12.15
C LYS A 21 -7.43 34.85 12.25
N VAL A 22 -8.36 35.61 11.64
CA VAL A 22 -8.45 37.05 11.85
C VAL A 22 -9.26 37.34 13.11
N ARG A 23 -8.50 37.54 14.19
CA ARG A 23 -8.62 38.59 15.22
C ARG A 23 -9.99 39.27 15.41
N SER A 24 -10.71 38.80 16.43
CA SER A 24 -11.46 39.57 17.44
C SER A 24 -12.01 40.95 17.06
N GLY A 25 -13.28 40.98 16.68
CA GLY A 25 -14.18 42.14 16.82
C GLY A 25 -15.21 41.83 17.89
N GLN A 26 -15.11 42.52 19.01
CA GLN A 26 -16.01 42.45 20.17
C GLN A 26 -17.33 43.12 19.77
N GLY A 27 -18.37 42.32 19.53
CA GLY A 27 -19.72 42.78 19.19
C GLY A 27 -20.72 42.13 20.13
N ASP A 28 -21.17 42.91 21.10
CA ASP A 28 -22.28 42.61 21.99
C ASP A 28 -23.56 42.35 21.17
N TRP A 29 -24.12 41.15 21.31
CA TRP A 29 -25.48 40.83 20.88
C TRP A 29 -26.18 40.11 22.03
N THR A 30 -26.71 40.89 22.97
CA THR A 30 -27.77 40.42 23.87
C THR A 30 -29.08 40.40 23.09
N LEU A 31 -29.59 39.22 22.75
CA LEU A 31 -31.00 39.06 22.38
C LEU A 31 -31.54 37.69 22.81
N ASN A 32 -32.51 37.77 23.71
CA ASN A 32 -33.47 36.76 24.12
C ASN A 32 -33.94 35.84 22.98
N SER A 33 -34.00 34.54 23.24
CA SER A 33 -35.24 33.77 23.04
C SER A 33 -35.11 32.36 23.60
N SER A 34 -35.84 32.13 24.68
CA SER A 34 -36.22 30.82 25.19
C SER A 34 -37.18 30.18 24.19
N GLY A 35 -36.68 29.26 23.36
CA GLY A 35 -37.47 28.46 22.43
C GLY A 35 -37.29 26.97 22.74
N SER A 36 -38.18 26.42 23.56
CA SER A 36 -38.27 24.98 23.81
C SER A 36 -38.72 24.26 22.53
N PHE A 37 -37.80 23.61 21.84
CA PHE A 37 -38.11 22.69 20.75
C PHE A 37 -38.52 21.33 21.34
N THR A 38 -39.82 21.08 21.38
CA THR A 38 -40.36 19.73 21.59
C THR A 38 -40.21 18.93 20.31
N ASN A 39 -39.42 17.86 20.35
CA ASN A 39 -39.32 16.87 19.29
C ASN A 39 -40.64 16.09 19.18
N ASN A 40 -41.49 16.46 18.22
CA ASN A 40 -42.60 15.62 17.78
C ASN A 40 -42.08 14.56 16.81
N ILE A 41 -41.94 13.33 17.31
CA ILE A 41 -41.69 12.14 16.50
C ILE A 41 -43.05 11.68 15.93
N PRO A 42 -43.25 11.61 14.60
CA PRO A 42 -44.45 11.02 14.04
C PRO A 42 -44.42 9.50 14.20
N SER A 43 -45.35 8.99 15.01
CA SER A 43 -45.62 7.56 15.18
C SER A 43 -46.14 6.97 13.86
N THR A 44 -45.43 5.98 13.33
CA THR A 44 -45.91 5.16 12.22
C THR A 44 -46.88 4.08 12.74
N PRO A 45 -47.97 3.78 12.02
CA PRO A 45 -48.92 2.76 12.44
C PRO A 45 -48.36 1.35 12.18
N SER A 46 -48.16 0.63 13.28
CA SER A 46 -47.90 -0.81 13.32
C SER A 46 -49.12 -1.57 12.78
N LYS A 47 -48.99 -2.15 11.59
CA LYS A 47 -49.93 -3.18 11.10
C LYS A 47 -49.50 -4.52 11.69
N GLY A 48 -50.29 -4.99 12.65
CA GLY A 48 -50.22 -6.35 13.15
C GLY A 48 -50.51 -7.35 12.04
N ASN A 49 -49.73 -8.42 12.01
CA ASN A 49 -50.15 -9.66 11.39
C ASN A 49 -49.87 -10.78 12.38
N GLY A 50 -50.96 -11.32 12.93
CA GLY A 50 -50.94 -12.49 13.79
C GLY A 50 -50.61 -13.74 12.99
N GLY A 51 -49.78 -14.59 13.57
CA GLY A 51 -49.40 -15.88 13.02
C GLY A 51 -48.91 -16.77 14.15
N THR A 52 -49.87 -17.25 14.94
CA THR A 52 -49.71 -18.31 15.93
C THR A 52 -49.16 -19.57 15.28
N ASN A 53 -48.07 -20.13 15.80
CA ASN A 53 -47.80 -21.57 15.77
C ASN A 53 -47.01 -21.94 17.03
N ASP A 54 -47.77 -22.45 17.99
CA ASP A 54 -47.33 -23.25 19.13
C ASP A 54 -46.76 -24.61 18.71
N LYS A 55 -46.06 -25.23 19.68
CA LYS A 55 -45.55 -26.63 19.77
C LYS A 55 -44.11 -26.76 19.25
N SER A 56 -43.11 -27.20 20.01
CA SER A 56 -42.99 -28.12 21.15
C SER A 56 -41.59 -27.89 21.77
N LEU A 57 -41.40 -27.63 23.07
CA LEU A 57 -41.32 -28.57 24.20
C LEU A 57 -40.53 -29.87 23.97
N LEU A 58 -39.70 -30.17 24.98
CA LEU A 58 -38.78 -31.31 25.21
C LEU A 58 -37.33 -31.03 24.73
N ASP A 59 -36.28 -31.30 25.49
CA ASP A 59 -36.05 -31.66 26.89
C ASP A 59 -34.51 -31.79 27.03
N SER A 60 -33.98 -31.59 28.25
CA SER A 60 -32.75 -32.26 28.73
C SER A 60 -31.40 -31.90 28.02
N SER A 61 -30.21 -31.92 28.63
CA SER A 61 -29.74 -32.46 29.89
C SER A 61 -28.45 -31.72 30.29
N LEU A 62 -28.35 -31.45 31.59
CA LEU A 62 -27.12 -31.37 32.36
C LEU A 62 -26.06 -32.41 31.95
N CYS A 63 -24.81 -31.98 31.85
CA CYS A 63 -23.67 -32.79 32.29
C CYS A 63 -22.55 -31.88 32.82
N ALA A 64 -22.48 -31.82 34.15
CA ALA A 64 -21.27 -31.56 34.90
C ALA A 64 -20.32 -32.77 34.81
N ASN A 65 -19.01 -32.51 34.78
CA ASN A 65 -17.87 -33.31 35.27
C ASN A 65 -16.62 -32.56 34.77
N GLY A 66 -15.71 -32.02 35.58
CA GLY A 66 -15.14 -32.60 36.79
C GLY A 66 -13.93 -33.45 36.40
N SER A 67 -12.72 -32.90 36.44
CA SER A 67 -11.52 -33.57 36.99
C SER A 67 -10.25 -32.76 36.77
N SER A 68 -9.69 -32.38 37.91
CA SER A 68 -8.30 -32.06 38.14
C SER A 68 -7.39 -33.25 37.78
N PHE A 69 -6.25 -32.99 37.15
CA PHE A 69 -5.07 -33.84 37.32
C PHE A 69 -3.86 -32.96 37.61
N LEU A 70 -3.33 -33.16 38.81
CA LEU A 70 -1.99 -32.77 39.21
C LEU A 70 -0.95 -33.51 38.36
N SER A 71 0.28 -32.97 38.36
CA SER A 71 1.53 -33.71 38.60
C SER A 71 2.57 -33.76 37.48
N HIS A 72 3.57 -32.90 37.68
CA HIS A 72 5.01 -33.17 37.77
C HIS A 72 5.94 -32.80 36.60
N PRO A 73 7.08 -32.13 36.92
CA PRO A 73 8.12 -31.75 35.97
C PRO A 73 9.15 -32.87 35.81
N HIS A 74 9.74 -32.99 34.62
CA HIS A 74 10.94 -33.78 34.42
C HIS A 74 12.06 -32.91 33.87
N SER A 75 12.92 -32.45 34.78
CA SER A 75 14.27 -31.99 34.48
C SER A 75 15.15 -33.18 34.15
N GLY A 76 15.88 -33.09 33.05
CA GLY A 76 16.97 -34.00 32.69
C GLY A 76 17.96 -33.27 31.78
N PRO A 77 19.26 -33.23 32.12
CA PRO A 77 20.28 -32.52 31.35
C PRO A 77 20.86 -33.45 30.28
N ILE A 78 21.13 -32.92 29.08
CA ILE A 78 21.95 -33.62 28.09
C ILE A 78 23.06 -32.69 27.59
N LEU A 79 24.27 -33.18 27.86
CA LEU A 79 25.60 -32.83 27.36
C LEU A 79 25.54 -32.39 25.88
N GLY A 80 26.19 -31.32 25.47
CA GLY A 80 27.65 -31.27 25.43
C GLY A 80 28.16 -31.91 24.13
N TYR A 81 28.09 -31.19 23.02
CA TYR A 81 28.86 -31.51 21.82
C TYR A 81 29.44 -30.21 21.25
N ASP A 82 30.73 -30.03 21.52
CA ASP A 82 31.62 -29.20 20.72
C ASP A 82 31.61 -29.75 19.28
N ASN A 83 31.32 -28.88 18.31
CA ASN A 83 31.72 -29.16 16.93
C ASN A 83 32.40 -27.92 16.35
N VAL A 84 33.72 -27.93 16.52
CA VAL A 84 34.68 -27.14 15.78
C VAL A 84 34.76 -27.75 14.38
N ASN A 85 34.21 -27.08 13.36
CA ASN A 85 34.67 -27.33 11.99
C ASN A 85 34.51 -26.09 11.08
N THR A 86 35.60 -25.32 11.05
CA THR A 86 36.39 -25.02 9.85
C THR A 86 35.67 -24.44 8.62
N SER A 87 35.95 -23.14 8.42
CA SER A 87 36.25 -22.53 7.11
C SER A 87 35.13 -22.37 6.08
N ASN A 88 34.49 -21.20 6.12
CA ASN A 88 34.24 -20.42 4.92
C ASN A 88 34.38 -18.93 5.25
N ALA A 89 35.62 -18.44 5.19
CA ALA A 89 35.94 -17.03 5.24
C ALA A 89 35.45 -16.37 3.94
N TRP A 90 34.25 -15.80 3.97
CA TRP A 90 33.87 -14.79 2.98
C TRP A 90 34.40 -13.44 3.47
N ILE A 91 35.44 -12.98 2.77
CA ILE A 91 36.07 -11.67 2.93
C ILE A 91 35.02 -10.60 2.58
N PRO A 92 34.68 -9.64 3.46
CA PRO A 92 33.83 -8.53 3.09
C PRO A 92 34.59 -7.58 2.13
N PRO A 93 33.93 -6.97 1.14
CA PRO A 93 34.54 -5.89 0.40
C PRO A 93 34.85 -4.75 1.36
N SER A 94 36.13 -4.33 1.39
CA SER A 94 36.58 -3.22 2.20
C SER A 94 35.85 -1.94 1.79
N LEU A 95 35.27 -1.27 2.78
CA LEU A 95 34.80 0.11 2.67
C LEU A 95 36.02 1.02 2.67
N ASN A 96 36.67 1.16 1.51
CA ASN A 96 37.47 2.34 1.23
C ASN A 96 36.50 3.50 1.00
N SER A 97 36.37 4.36 2.00
CA SER A 97 35.74 5.68 1.86
C SER A 97 36.73 6.62 1.17
N PRO A 98 36.35 7.29 0.06
CA PRO A 98 36.94 8.58 -0.26
C PRO A 98 36.02 9.69 0.25
N ASN A 99 36.58 10.51 1.13
CA ASN A 99 36.09 11.82 1.49
C ASN A 99 35.71 12.62 0.24
N PHE A 100 34.41 12.90 0.06
CA PHE A 100 33.95 13.90 -0.90
C PHE A 100 33.64 15.20 -0.16
N SER A 101 34.68 16.01 0.01
CA SER A 101 34.54 17.44 0.25
C SER A 101 33.81 18.07 -0.95
N ARG A 102 32.70 18.76 -0.69
CA ARG A 102 31.98 19.54 -1.71
C ARG A 102 32.84 20.72 -2.18
N PRO A 103 33.01 20.96 -3.49
CA PRO A 103 33.47 22.23 -3.98
C PRO A 103 32.31 23.15 -4.38
N LEU A 104 32.51 24.41 -4.04
CA LEU A 104 31.71 25.58 -4.35
C LEU A 104 31.58 25.76 -5.88
N HIS A 105 30.36 25.98 -6.37
CA HIS A 105 30.09 26.35 -7.76
C HIS A 105 30.63 27.76 -8.05
N LYS A 106 31.60 27.86 -8.99
CA LYS A 106 31.90 29.10 -9.70
C LYS A 106 31.98 28.82 -11.20
N SER A 107 31.37 29.74 -11.94
CA SER A 107 31.31 29.92 -13.40
C SER A 107 32.60 29.61 -14.17
N ASN A 108 32.49 28.99 -15.34
CA ASN A 108 32.73 29.62 -16.66
C ASN A 108 32.98 28.59 -17.77
N LEU A 109 32.62 29.02 -18.98
CA LEU A 109 33.01 28.57 -20.31
C LEU A 109 34.18 27.57 -20.41
N GLY A 110 34.01 26.57 -21.29
CA GLY A 110 35.11 25.80 -21.83
C GLY A 110 34.63 24.77 -22.86
N TYR A 111 34.78 25.09 -24.14
CA TYR A 111 34.78 24.15 -25.27
C TYR A 111 35.74 22.99 -25.01
N LEU A 112 35.34 21.74 -25.25
CA LEU A 112 36.18 20.71 -25.88
C LEU A 112 35.31 19.61 -26.51
N ALA A 113 35.42 19.50 -27.83
CA ALA A 113 34.93 18.39 -28.65
C ALA A 113 35.93 17.24 -28.64
N PHE A 114 35.44 15.99 -28.74
CA PHE A 114 36.23 14.88 -29.28
C PHE A 114 35.36 13.99 -30.20
N PRO A 115 35.83 13.70 -31.43
CA PRO A 115 35.19 12.73 -32.32
C PRO A 115 35.68 11.31 -32.02
N THR A 116 34.76 10.34 -31.97
CA THR A 116 35.12 8.91 -31.97
C THR A 116 35.08 8.36 -33.39
N THR A 117 36.25 8.20 -33.99
CA THR A 117 36.52 7.51 -35.26
C THR A 117 37.01 6.09 -35.02
N GLY A 118 36.37 5.10 -35.66
CA GLY A 118 36.93 3.80 -36.12
C GLY A 118 37.50 2.83 -35.04
N SER A 119 37.49 1.52 -35.19
CA SER A 119 37.16 0.63 -36.30
C SER A 119 37.08 -0.83 -35.76
N PRO A 120 36.64 -1.81 -36.58
CA PRO A 120 36.10 -3.11 -36.18
C PRO A 120 37.08 -4.28 -36.35
N LEU A 121 36.71 -5.48 -35.88
CA LEU A 121 37.06 -6.83 -36.40
C LEU A 121 36.31 -7.87 -35.52
N ALA A 122 35.25 -8.51 -36.01
CA ALA A 122 35.22 -9.75 -36.81
C ALA A 122 35.51 -11.02 -36.01
N SER A 123 34.50 -11.90 -35.88
CA SER A 123 34.64 -13.37 -36.01
C SER A 123 33.26 -14.02 -36.07
N THR A 124 33.17 -14.98 -36.98
CA THR A 124 31.99 -15.58 -37.60
C THR A 124 31.90 -17.06 -37.22
N SER A 125 30.70 -17.59 -36.94
CA SER A 125 30.26 -18.96 -37.29
C SER A 125 28.76 -19.12 -36.98
N THR A 126 27.86 -19.34 -37.96
CA THR A 126 27.49 -20.63 -38.62
C THR A 126 26.65 -21.51 -37.67
N SER A 127 25.44 -22.03 -37.91
CA SER A 127 24.47 -22.08 -39.04
C SER A 127 23.14 -22.68 -38.52
N GLU A 128 22.16 -22.80 -39.43
CA GLU A 128 20.86 -23.51 -39.42
C GLU A 128 19.65 -22.57 -39.29
N GLU A 129 19.08 -22.06 -40.39
CA GLU A 129 18.33 -22.72 -41.48
C GLU A 129 16.93 -23.17 -41.05
N THR A 130 15.96 -22.26 -41.20
CA THR A 130 14.59 -22.63 -41.57
C THR A 130 14.01 -21.52 -42.45
N GLN A 131 13.83 -21.87 -43.72
CA GLN A 131 13.28 -21.04 -44.77
C GLN A 131 11.77 -20.87 -44.60
N ILE A 132 11.28 -19.64 -44.42
CA ILE A 132 9.95 -19.23 -44.89
C ILE A 132 10.11 -17.86 -45.55
N SER A 133 10.04 -17.90 -46.87
CA SER A 133 10.07 -16.81 -47.83
C SER A 133 8.77 -16.02 -47.85
N HIS A 134 8.83 -14.71 -47.57
CA HIS A 134 7.99 -13.67 -48.20
C HIS A 134 8.64 -12.29 -48.02
N PRO A 135 9.20 -11.68 -49.08
CA PRO A 135 9.70 -10.30 -49.04
C PRO A 135 8.52 -9.33 -49.15
N SER A 136 8.02 -8.84 -48.02
CA SER A 136 7.18 -7.63 -48.03
C SER A 136 8.08 -6.40 -48.22
N PRO A 137 7.69 -5.43 -49.05
CA PRO A 137 8.49 -4.24 -49.30
C PRO A 137 8.64 -3.48 -48.00
N LEU A 138 9.90 -3.32 -47.60
CA LEU A 138 10.34 -2.45 -46.53
C LEU A 138 10.04 -1.01 -46.97
N LEU A 139 8.79 -0.58 -46.71
CA LEU A 139 8.47 0.84 -46.65
C LEU A 139 9.20 1.35 -45.42
N GLU A 140 10.39 1.86 -45.68
CA GLU A 140 11.11 2.80 -44.84
C GLU A 140 10.18 4.01 -44.67
N GLU A 141 9.25 3.89 -43.71
CA GLU A 141 8.49 5.01 -43.16
C GLU A 141 9.53 5.97 -42.62
N GLN A 142 9.93 6.88 -43.49
CA GLN A 142 10.55 8.13 -43.13
C GLN A 142 9.68 8.68 -42.01
N ASN A 143 10.18 8.52 -40.78
CA ASN A 143 9.73 9.19 -39.59
C ASN A 143 10.01 10.69 -39.81
N VAL A 144 9.23 11.29 -40.71
CA VAL A 144 9.10 12.72 -40.87
C VAL A 144 8.54 13.13 -39.53
N LYS A 145 9.46 13.53 -38.64
CA LYS A 145 9.21 14.19 -37.38
C LYS A 145 8.41 15.44 -37.72
N SER A 146 7.11 15.25 -37.90
CA SER A 146 6.14 16.25 -38.27
C SER A 146 6.18 17.26 -37.14
N HIS A 147 6.96 18.31 -37.37
CA HIS A 147 7.01 19.49 -36.52
C HIS A 147 5.62 20.10 -36.62
N SER A 148 4.71 19.63 -35.77
CA SER A 148 3.48 20.34 -35.50
C SER A 148 3.89 21.78 -35.16
N PRO A 149 3.42 22.79 -35.90
CA PRO A 149 3.75 24.17 -35.58
C PRO A 149 3.49 24.43 -34.10
N PRO A 150 4.40 25.13 -33.39
CA PRO A 150 4.27 25.36 -31.95
C PRO A 150 2.88 25.95 -31.68
N ALA A 151 2.12 25.27 -30.83
CA ALA A 151 0.77 25.69 -30.48
C ALA A 151 0.78 27.16 -30.05
N ASN A 152 -0.17 27.94 -30.56
CA ASN A 152 -0.25 29.36 -30.26
C ASN A 152 -0.39 29.55 -28.74
N PRO A 153 0.52 30.27 -28.05
CA PRO A 153 0.53 30.36 -26.57
C PRO A 153 -0.79 30.86 -25.96
N LEU A 154 -1.60 31.60 -26.72
CA LEU A 154 -2.93 32.03 -26.29
C LEU A 154 -3.95 30.88 -26.23
N GLN A 155 -3.86 29.92 -27.16
CA GLN A 155 -4.73 28.75 -27.18
C GLN A 155 -4.44 27.81 -26.01
N GLU A 156 -3.15 27.65 -25.66
CA GLU A 156 -2.74 26.85 -24.50
C GLU A 156 -3.27 27.45 -23.19
N LYS A 157 -3.16 28.77 -23.01
CA LYS A 157 -3.74 29.47 -21.85
C LYS A 157 -5.25 29.31 -21.76
N HIS A 158 -5.96 29.38 -22.89
CA HIS A 158 -7.41 29.19 -22.92
C HIS A 158 -7.79 27.76 -22.51
N ARG A 159 -7.08 26.76 -23.03
CA ARG A 159 -7.30 25.35 -22.66
C ARG A 159 -7.04 25.09 -21.19
N ALA A 160 -5.90 25.55 -20.67
CA ALA A 160 -5.56 25.39 -19.25
C ALA A 160 -6.59 26.07 -18.32
N ARG A 161 -7.21 27.17 -18.76
CA ARG A 161 -8.31 27.81 -18.04
C ARG A 161 -9.58 26.95 -18.05
N GLN A 162 -9.97 26.42 -19.21
CA GLN A 162 -11.14 25.54 -19.34
C GLN A 162 -10.97 24.26 -18.51
N GLU A 163 -9.79 23.63 -18.56
CA GLU A 163 -9.49 22.44 -17.77
C GLU A 163 -9.61 22.71 -16.26
N ARG A 164 -9.18 23.89 -15.79
CA ARG A 164 -9.35 24.29 -14.38
C ARG A 164 -10.82 24.49 -14.02
N GLU A 165 -11.58 25.22 -14.83
CA GLU A 165 -13.00 25.47 -14.60
C GLU A 165 -13.81 24.15 -14.62
N GLU A 166 -13.47 23.22 -15.51
CA GLU A 166 -14.08 21.88 -15.56
C GLU A 166 -13.72 21.01 -14.36
N ALA A 167 -12.45 21.03 -13.92
CA ALA A 167 -12.02 20.30 -12.73
C ALA A 167 -12.71 20.83 -11.46
N GLU A 168 -12.87 22.15 -11.33
CA GLU A 168 -13.63 22.77 -10.23
C GLU A 168 -15.11 22.37 -10.28
N ARG A 169 -15.71 22.31 -11.48
CA ARG A 169 -17.09 21.83 -11.64
C ARG A 169 -17.24 20.37 -11.21
N ILE A 170 -16.34 19.49 -11.65
CA ILE A 170 -16.35 18.07 -11.27
C ILE A 170 -16.19 17.91 -9.76
N ARG A 171 -15.25 18.64 -9.15
CA ARG A 171 -15.05 18.64 -7.70
C ARG A 171 -16.30 19.10 -6.94
N GLY A 172 -16.94 20.18 -7.40
CA GLY A 172 -18.17 20.69 -6.80
C GLY A 172 -19.33 19.69 -6.89
N GLU A 173 -19.44 18.97 -8.01
CA GLU A 173 -20.43 17.90 -8.16
C GLU A 173 -20.17 16.72 -7.21
N GLU A 174 -18.92 16.27 -7.10
CA GLU A 174 -18.52 15.21 -6.18
C GLU A 174 -18.78 15.60 -4.72
N ASP A 175 -18.40 16.80 -4.29
CA ASP A 175 -18.61 17.30 -2.93
C ASP A 175 -20.11 17.48 -2.60
N TRP A 176 -20.92 17.90 -3.58
CA TRP A 176 -22.37 17.96 -3.44
C TRP A 176 -22.98 16.57 -3.23
N VAL A 177 -22.56 15.58 -4.02
CA VAL A 177 -23.03 14.19 -3.90
C VAL A 177 -22.57 13.55 -2.59
N ARG A 178 -21.32 13.81 -2.17
CA ARG A 178 -20.77 13.37 -0.86
C ARG A 178 -21.60 13.90 0.31
N SER A 179 -22.10 15.13 0.19
CA SER A 179 -22.98 15.76 1.19
C SER A 179 -24.42 15.21 1.18
N GLY A 180 -24.72 14.20 0.35
CA GLY A 180 -26.05 13.61 0.20
C GLY A 180 -26.94 14.28 -0.85
N GLY A 181 -26.38 15.22 -1.63
CA GLY A 181 -27.08 15.90 -2.71
C GLY A 181 -27.48 14.98 -3.86
N ILE A 182 -28.47 15.42 -4.65
CA ILE A 182 -28.86 14.79 -5.92
C ILE A 182 -28.56 15.79 -7.04
N LEU A 183 -27.86 15.34 -8.08
CA LEU A 183 -27.55 16.16 -9.25
C LEU A 183 -28.81 16.45 -10.06
N ARG A 184 -28.80 17.58 -10.77
CA ARG A 184 -29.89 17.97 -11.68
C ARG A 184 -29.39 17.97 -13.12
N ASP A 185 -30.26 17.57 -14.02
CA ASP A 185 -30.03 17.67 -15.46
C ASP A 185 -30.23 19.12 -15.96
N SER A 186 -30.01 19.34 -17.26
CA SER A 186 -30.24 20.63 -17.91
C SER A 186 -31.71 21.09 -17.87
N GLU A 187 -32.65 20.16 -17.65
CA GLU A 187 -34.08 20.45 -17.49
C GLU A 187 -34.47 20.73 -16.03
N GLY A 188 -33.50 20.66 -15.10
CA GLY A 188 -33.71 20.86 -13.67
C GLY A 188 -34.32 19.65 -12.94
N LYS A 189 -34.53 18.52 -13.61
CA LYS A 189 -35.01 17.26 -13.00
C LYS A 189 -33.87 16.56 -12.26
N ARG A 190 -34.23 15.74 -11.28
CA ARG A 190 -33.27 14.97 -10.48
C ARG A 190 -32.71 13.83 -11.29
N ASP A 191 -31.39 13.82 -11.50
CA ASP A 191 -30.68 12.78 -12.24
C ASP A 191 -30.09 11.74 -11.27
N PHE A 192 -30.89 10.73 -10.96
CA PHE A 192 -30.47 9.62 -10.10
C PHE A 192 -29.37 8.77 -10.72
N ALA A 193 -29.38 8.58 -12.05
CA ALA A 193 -28.41 7.73 -12.74
C ALA A 193 -27.01 8.36 -12.71
N ARG A 194 -26.90 9.67 -12.97
CA ARG A 194 -25.63 10.40 -12.83
C ARG A 194 -25.18 10.46 -11.39
N THR A 195 -26.09 10.72 -10.45
CA THR A 195 -25.76 10.75 -9.02
C THR A 195 -25.20 9.41 -8.54
N GLU A 196 -25.80 8.28 -8.92
CA GLU A 196 -25.31 6.97 -8.48
C GLU A 196 -23.96 6.61 -9.10
N LYS A 197 -23.72 6.96 -10.37
CA LYS A 197 -22.37 6.81 -10.98
C LYS A 197 -21.31 7.61 -10.22
N VAL A 198 -21.62 8.84 -9.83
CA VAL A 198 -20.70 9.67 -9.03
C VAL A 198 -20.48 9.04 -7.64
N ARG A 199 -21.52 8.51 -7.00
CA ARG A 199 -21.38 7.81 -5.71
C ARG A 199 -20.50 6.57 -5.82
N GLU A 200 -20.70 5.74 -6.85
CA GLU A 200 -19.88 4.56 -7.08
C GLU A 200 -18.41 4.92 -7.31
N GLU A 201 -18.13 5.95 -8.11
CA GLU A 201 -16.76 6.42 -8.31
C GLU A 201 -16.15 7.00 -7.01
N ILE A 202 -16.91 7.74 -6.20
CA ILE A 202 -16.46 8.21 -4.88
C ILE A 202 -16.13 7.01 -3.97
N ARG A 203 -17.04 6.02 -3.86
CA ARG A 203 -16.84 4.80 -3.07
C ARG A 203 -15.57 4.07 -3.50
N LEU A 204 -15.36 3.94 -4.81
CA LEU A 204 -14.20 3.24 -5.34
C LEU A 204 -12.89 3.98 -5.06
N ARG A 205 -12.86 5.31 -5.19
CA ARG A 205 -11.67 6.12 -4.84
C ARG A 205 -11.38 6.13 -3.36
N GLU A 206 -12.40 6.20 -2.51
CA GLU A 206 -12.23 6.15 -1.05
C GLU A 206 -11.66 4.78 -0.63
N TRP A 207 -12.18 3.70 -1.20
CA TRP A 207 -11.64 2.36 -0.98
C TRP A 207 -10.19 2.21 -1.49
N GLU A 208 -9.87 2.70 -2.69
CA GLU A 208 -8.50 2.69 -3.24
C GLU A 208 -7.53 3.45 -2.33
N LYS A 209 -7.96 4.62 -1.84
CA LYS A 209 -7.19 5.44 -0.91
C LYS A 209 -6.94 4.70 0.41
N GLU A 210 -7.96 4.09 1.00
CA GLU A 210 -7.82 3.32 2.24
C GLU A 210 -6.84 2.14 2.09
N VAL A 211 -6.92 1.42 0.97
CA VAL A 211 -6.00 0.32 0.65
C VAL A 211 -4.57 0.83 0.51
N GLN A 212 -4.39 1.95 -0.19
CA GLN A 212 -3.07 2.57 -0.39
C GLN A 212 -2.48 3.06 0.93
N GLU A 213 -3.26 3.80 1.73
CA GLU A 213 -2.83 4.31 3.04
C GLU A 213 -2.41 3.17 3.99
N ARG A 214 -3.14 2.05 3.95
CA ARG A 214 -2.80 0.85 4.71
C ARG A 214 -1.46 0.25 4.28
N TRP A 215 -1.21 0.18 2.97
CA TRP A 215 0.05 -0.32 2.44
C TRP A 215 1.22 0.60 2.81
N ASP A 216 1.03 1.92 2.67
CA ASP A 216 2.04 2.92 3.01
C ASP A 216 2.37 2.91 4.51
N ALA A 217 1.36 2.74 5.36
CA ALA A 217 1.56 2.58 6.81
C ALA A 217 2.35 1.32 7.15
N TYR A 218 2.17 0.22 6.42
CA TYR A 218 2.95 -1.01 6.57
C TYR A 218 4.42 -0.81 6.14
N GLU A 219 4.67 -0.21 4.98
CA GLU A 219 6.05 0.07 4.51
C GLU A 219 6.79 1.07 5.41
N ARG A 220 6.07 2.07 5.94
CA ARG A 220 6.63 3.02 6.91
C ARG A 220 7.06 2.31 8.19
N ARG A 221 6.18 1.50 8.80
CA ARG A 221 6.51 0.73 10.02
C ARG A 221 7.68 -0.23 9.78
N TRP A 222 7.74 -0.83 8.59
CA TRP A 222 8.87 -1.68 8.20
C TRP A 222 10.19 -0.91 8.15
N SER A 223 10.17 0.30 7.60
CA SER A 223 11.34 1.17 7.55
C SER A 223 11.80 1.61 8.95
N GLU A 224 10.85 1.96 9.82
CA GLU A 224 11.09 2.31 11.22
C GLU A 224 11.73 1.16 11.99
N LEU A 225 11.19 -0.06 11.83
CA LEU A 225 11.74 -1.29 12.42
C LEU A 225 13.20 -1.53 12.00
N GLN A 226 13.54 -1.35 10.72
CA GLN A 226 14.92 -1.49 10.23
C GLN A 226 15.89 -0.42 10.78
N VAL A 227 15.38 0.77 11.08
CA VAL A 227 16.17 1.82 11.75
C VAL A 227 16.38 1.46 13.23
N LYS A 228 15.32 1.00 13.91
CA LYS A 228 15.36 0.52 15.31
C LYS A 228 16.34 -0.64 15.46
N GLU A 229 16.25 -1.64 14.58
CA GLU A 229 17.15 -2.79 14.54
C GLU A 229 18.61 -2.37 14.41
N ARG A 230 18.94 -1.44 13.48
CA ARG A 230 20.33 -1.01 13.26
C ARG A 230 20.92 -0.21 14.42
N ARG A 231 20.10 0.51 15.18
CA ARG A 231 20.56 1.24 16.37
C ARG A 231 20.89 0.30 17.52
N GLY A 232 20.15 -0.80 17.66
CA GLY A 232 20.38 -1.78 18.74
C GLY A 232 20.00 -1.29 20.14
N ASP A 233 19.38 -0.11 20.24
CA ASP A 233 19.11 0.57 21.52
C ASP A 233 17.73 0.24 22.12
N SER A 234 16.93 -0.63 21.50
CA SER A 234 15.56 -0.85 21.93
C SER A 234 15.11 -2.29 21.74
N GLU A 235 14.53 -2.84 22.81
CA GLU A 235 13.79 -4.10 22.78
C GLU A 235 12.67 -4.00 21.72
N ILE A 236 12.55 -5.06 20.93
CA ILE A 236 11.51 -5.18 19.91
C ILE A 236 10.40 -6.06 20.52
N SER A 237 9.19 -5.56 20.55
CA SER A 237 8.00 -6.33 20.97
C SER A 237 7.32 -6.96 19.77
N PHE A 238 6.37 -7.88 20.00
CA PHE A 238 5.55 -8.45 18.94
C PHE A 238 4.81 -7.39 18.12
N ASP A 239 4.32 -6.33 18.77
CA ASP A 239 3.53 -5.25 18.16
C ASP A 239 4.35 -4.29 17.29
N ASP A 240 5.67 -4.21 17.54
CA ASP A 240 6.59 -3.40 16.73
C ASP A 240 6.77 -3.99 15.32
N ILE A 241 6.51 -5.29 15.14
CA ILE A 241 6.70 -5.96 13.87
C ILE A 241 5.51 -5.64 12.96
N PRO A 242 5.73 -5.10 11.74
CA PRO A 242 4.65 -4.79 10.82
C PRO A 242 4.14 -6.08 10.20
N TRP A 243 3.21 -6.75 10.87
CA TRP A 243 2.58 -7.96 10.34
C TRP A 243 1.71 -7.65 9.11
N PRO A 244 1.65 -8.53 8.10
CA PRO A 244 0.87 -8.32 6.88
C PRO A 244 -0.61 -8.67 7.10
N VAL A 245 -1.22 -8.11 8.16
CA VAL A 245 -2.61 -8.30 8.57
C VAL A 245 -3.17 -7.00 9.16
N HIS A 246 -4.49 -6.88 9.24
CA HIS A 246 -5.14 -5.67 9.75
C HIS A 246 -5.16 -5.60 11.28
N VAL A 247 -5.53 -6.72 11.92
CA VAL A 247 -5.54 -6.89 13.37
C VAL A 247 -4.32 -7.73 13.74
N VAL A 248 -3.59 -7.29 14.75
CA VAL A 248 -2.29 -7.84 15.13
C VAL A 248 -2.48 -8.82 16.28
N GLU A 249 -2.95 -10.01 15.94
CA GLU A 249 -2.92 -11.17 16.85
C GLU A 249 -2.28 -12.35 16.14
N LEU A 250 -1.61 -13.23 16.89
CA LEU A 250 -0.97 -14.43 16.34
C LEU A 250 -2.00 -15.33 15.62
N ALA A 251 -3.22 -15.40 16.14
CA ALA A 251 -4.32 -16.15 15.55
C ALA A 251 -4.80 -15.57 14.20
N ASP A 252 -4.59 -14.28 13.98
CA ASP A 252 -5.01 -13.57 12.76
C ASP A 252 -4.05 -13.74 11.60
N LEU A 253 -2.85 -14.31 11.83
CA LEU A 253 -1.86 -14.66 10.79
C LEU A 253 -2.28 -15.89 9.97
N THR A 254 -3.56 -15.94 9.60
CA THR A 254 -4.12 -16.94 8.72
C THR A 254 -3.77 -16.65 7.26
N ARG A 255 -3.77 -17.71 6.45
CA ARG A 255 -3.55 -17.60 5.00
C ARG A 255 -4.47 -16.58 4.34
N GLY A 256 -5.76 -16.60 4.70
CA GLY A 256 -6.77 -15.72 4.10
C GLY A 256 -6.48 -14.25 4.37
N ASN A 257 -6.10 -13.91 5.60
CA ASN A 257 -5.81 -12.54 6.00
C ASN A 257 -4.53 -12.01 5.37
N VAL A 258 -3.46 -12.83 5.37
CA VAL A 258 -2.18 -12.46 4.74
C VAL A 258 -2.34 -12.33 3.22
N GLU A 259 -3.08 -13.24 2.57
CA GLU A 259 -3.37 -13.14 1.14
C GLU A 259 -4.21 -11.91 0.83
N ALA A 260 -5.30 -11.65 1.56
CA ALA A 260 -6.13 -10.48 1.38
C ALA A 260 -5.30 -9.19 1.49
N PHE A 261 -4.50 -9.05 2.54
CA PHE A 261 -3.64 -7.89 2.75
C PHE A 261 -2.67 -7.65 1.58
N LEU A 262 -1.94 -8.68 1.16
CA LEU A 262 -0.95 -8.55 0.09
C LEU A 262 -1.57 -8.35 -1.30
N MET A 263 -2.78 -8.88 -1.52
CA MET A 263 -3.46 -8.80 -2.82
C MET A 263 -4.32 -7.55 -2.97
N ASP A 264 -4.81 -6.95 -1.89
CA ASP A 264 -5.67 -5.77 -1.97
C ASP A 264 -4.97 -4.59 -2.64
N GLY A 265 -3.69 -4.36 -2.34
CA GLY A 265 -2.89 -3.32 -3.01
C GLY A 265 -2.67 -3.54 -4.51
N LEU A 266 -2.97 -4.73 -5.05
CA LEU A 266 -2.89 -5.01 -6.49
C LEU A 266 -4.17 -4.64 -7.24
N LYS A 267 -5.28 -4.45 -6.53
CA LYS A 267 -6.57 -4.07 -7.11
C LYS A 267 -6.69 -2.57 -7.37
N VAL A 268 -5.80 -1.76 -6.79
CA VAL A 268 -5.75 -0.31 -7.00
C VAL A 268 -5.39 -0.01 -8.45
N ARG A 269 -6.15 0.87 -9.10
CA ARG A 269 -5.91 1.29 -10.48
C ARG A 269 -4.48 1.83 -10.65
N GLY A 270 -3.79 1.40 -11.70
CA GLY A 270 -2.41 1.83 -12.00
C GLY A 270 -1.31 1.06 -11.27
N CYS A 271 -1.63 0.03 -10.48
CA CYS A 271 -0.63 -0.83 -9.87
C CYS A 271 0.13 -1.65 -10.94
N ILE A 272 1.42 -1.39 -11.11
CA ILE A 272 2.29 -2.08 -12.08
C ILE A 272 2.86 -3.40 -11.54
N VAL A 273 2.79 -3.61 -10.22
CA VAL A 273 3.42 -4.75 -9.56
C VAL A 273 2.58 -6.00 -9.78
N THR A 274 3.20 -7.06 -10.28
CA THR A 274 2.49 -8.33 -10.49
C THR A 274 2.30 -9.09 -9.18
N LYS A 275 1.28 -9.99 -9.12
CA LYS A 275 1.08 -10.90 -7.98
C LYS A 275 2.34 -11.68 -7.63
N LYS A 276 3.01 -12.26 -8.64
CA LYS A 276 4.24 -13.04 -8.49
C LYS A 276 5.36 -12.20 -7.88
N GLU A 277 5.54 -10.97 -8.35
CA GLU A 277 6.54 -10.05 -7.81
C GLU A 277 6.25 -9.67 -6.36
N ARG A 278 5.00 -9.32 -6.03
CA ARG A 278 4.57 -8.97 -4.66
C ARG A 278 4.82 -10.11 -3.67
N VAL A 279 4.49 -11.35 -4.06
CA VAL A 279 4.73 -12.53 -3.21
C VAL A 279 6.22 -12.79 -3.06
N ARG A 280 7.00 -12.70 -4.15
CA ARG A 280 8.45 -12.91 -4.11
C ARG A 280 9.16 -11.89 -3.22
N THR A 281 8.84 -10.60 -3.33
CA THR A 281 9.45 -9.55 -2.50
C THR A 281 9.08 -9.73 -1.04
N SER A 282 7.82 -10.07 -0.75
CA SER A 282 7.36 -10.38 0.61
C SER A 282 8.09 -11.61 1.18
N PHE A 283 8.24 -12.68 0.39
CA PHE A 283 8.97 -13.88 0.81
C PHE A 283 10.44 -13.61 1.14
N LEU A 284 11.12 -12.81 0.31
CA LEU A 284 12.51 -12.41 0.56
C LEU A 284 12.67 -11.47 1.77
N ARG A 285 11.60 -10.76 2.14
CA ARG A 285 11.56 -9.90 3.32
C ARG A 285 11.40 -10.76 4.57
N TRP A 286 10.43 -11.67 4.57
CA TRP A 286 10.09 -12.58 5.68
C TRP A 286 10.98 -13.83 5.80
N HIS A 287 12.09 -13.89 5.05
CA HIS A 287 12.97 -15.05 5.06
C HIS A 287 13.59 -15.25 6.46
N PRO A 288 13.63 -16.49 7.01
CA PRO A 288 14.11 -16.73 8.38
C PRO A 288 15.51 -16.19 8.62
N ASP A 289 16.43 -16.36 7.68
CA ASP A 289 17.82 -15.85 7.76
C ASP A 289 17.89 -14.35 8.11
N LYS A 290 17.01 -13.52 7.52
CA LYS A 290 16.97 -12.08 7.82
C LYS A 290 16.25 -11.79 9.13
N MET A 291 15.24 -12.60 9.46
CA MET A 291 14.46 -12.42 10.68
C MET A 291 15.24 -12.84 11.93
N THR A 292 16.22 -13.74 11.84
CA THR A 292 17.05 -14.17 12.98
C THR A 292 17.71 -12.99 13.71
N ALA A 293 18.22 -12.00 12.96
CA ALA A 293 18.83 -10.80 13.54
C ALA A 293 17.81 -9.96 14.33
N LEU A 294 16.57 -9.88 13.84
CA LEU A 294 15.47 -9.21 14.53
C LEU A 294 15.05 -9.99 15.77
N VAL A 295 14.80 -11.30 15.66
CA VAL A 295 14.38 -12.18 16.77
C VAL A 295 15.38 -12.16 17.93
N SER A 296 16.67 -11.98 17.65
CA SER A 296 17.69 -11.87 18.71
C SER A 296 17.54 -10.63 19.60
N LYS A 297 16.78 -9.62 19.14
CA LYS A 297 16.51 -8.35 19.84
C LYS A 297 15.08 -8.27 20.38
N VAL A 298 14.28 -9.31 20.17
CA VAL A 298 12.91 -9.36 20.68
C VAL A 298 12.94 -9.61 22.18
N THR A 299 11.98 -9.04 22.90
CA THR A 299 11.75 -9.35 24.32
C THR A 299 11.64 -10.87 24.51
N GLU A 300 12.16 -11.42 25.62
CA GLU A 300 12.08 -12.88 25.83
C GLU A 300 10.63 -13.37 25.91
N ASP A 301 9.72 -12.53 26.41
CA ASP A 301 8.30 -12.82 26.52
C ASP A 301 7.62 -12.98 25.15
N ASP A 302 8.02 -12.16 24.16
CA ASP A 302 7.42 -12.19 22.82
C ASP A 302 8.17 -13.07 21.83
N ARG A 303 9.41 -13.49 22.14
CA ARG A 303 10.28 -14.24 21.22
C ARG A 303 9.56 -15.40 20.55
N LYS A 304 8.86 -16.22 21.33
CA LYS A 304 8.09 -17.37 20.81
C LYS A 304 6.96 -16.95 19.88
N ASN A 305 6.18 -15.94 20.27
CA ASN A 305 5.07 -15.43 19.46
C ASN A 305 5.58 -14.89 18.12
N VAL A 306 6.72 -14.18 18.13
CA VAL A 306 7.36 -13.66 16.91
C VAL A 306 7.84 -14.80 16.00
N GLU A 307 8.53 -15.81 16.55
CA GLU A 307 8.98 -16.98 15.76
C GLU A 307 7.82 -17.74 15.13
N ASP A 308 6.75 -17.97 15.90
CA ASP A 308 5.52 -18.61 15.43
C ASP A 308 4.84 -17.76 14.35
N GLY A 309 4.78 -16.44 14.54
CA GLY A 309 4.22 -15.51 13.58
C GLY A 309 5.00 -15.44 12.26
N ILE A 310 6.33 -15.38 12.32
CA ILE A 310 7.20 -15.45 11.13
C ILE A 310 6.96 -16.76 10.40
N SER A 311 6.94 -17.88 11.12
CA SER A 311 6.69 -19.20 10.56
C SER A 311 5.32 -19.29 9.88
N ALA A 312 4.28 -18.70 10.48
CA ALA A 312 2.95 -18.64 9.89
C ALA A 312 2.93 -17.83 8.59
N VAL A 313 3.52 -16.63 8.57
CA VAL A 313 3.60 -15.78 7.38
C VAL A 313 4.38 -16.46 6.26
N VAL A 314 5.54 -17.07 6.57
CA VAL A 314 6.36 -17.79 5.57
C VAL A 314 5.58 -18.95 4.96
N ARG A 315 4.86 -19.75 5.75
CA ARG A 315 4.00 -20.84 5.24
C ARG A 315 2.91 -20.30 4.31
N CYS A 316 2.28 -19.18 4.67
CA CYS A 316 1.28 -18.53 3.83
C CYS A 316 1.87 -18.08 2.48
N LEU A 317 3.05 -17.45 2.51
CA LEU A 317 3.78 -17.00 1.31
C LEU A 317 4.20 -18.17 0.41
N GLN A 318 4.69 -19.27 0.98
CA GLN A 318 5.02 -20.48 0.22
C GLN A 318 3.79 -21.05 -0.50
N ALA A 319 2.66 -21.16 0.21
CA ALA A 319 1.41 -21.67 -0.35
C ALA A 319 0.82 -20.80 -1.47
N MET A 320 1.18 -19.51 -1.54
CA MET A 320 0.84 -18.61 -2.65
C MET A 320 1.83 -18.73 -3.81
N ASN A 321 3.12 -18.93 -3.51
CA ASN A 321 4.16 -19.06 -4.53
C ASN A 321 4.06 -20.37 -5.32
N SER A 322 3.56 -21.45 -4.72
CA SER A 322 3.40 -22.76 -5.38
C SER A 322 2.21 -22.86 -6.35
N LYS A 323 1.33 -21.86 -6.40
CA LYS A 323 0.12 -21.88 -7.25
C LYS A 323 0.32 -21.30 -8.66
N HIS A 324 1.55 -20.94 -9.02
CA HIS A 324 1.92 -20.33 -10.30
C HIS A 324 3.02 -21.13 -11.00
#